data_AF-V7BLT6-F1
#
_entry.id   AF-V7BLT6-F1
#
_cell.length_a   1.000
_cell.length_b   1.000
_cell.length_c   1.000
_cell.angle_alpha   90.00
_cell.angle_beta   90.00
_cell.angle_gamma   90.00
#
_symmetry.space_group_name_H-M   'P 1'
#
loop_
_entity.id
_entity.type
_entity.pdbx_description
1 polymer ?
#
loop_
_entity_poly.entity_id
_entity_poly.type
_entity_poly.pdbx_seq_one_letter_code
_entity_poly.pdbx_strand_id
1 'polypeptide(L)'
;GKLGKSNGIAWRGNSGLDDGNDTDVKGGLVGGYYDAGDNTKFHFPMSFAMTMLSWSVLEYKDKYMALNEYEHTRQLIKWGTDYLLLTFNNSATKINKIYAQVGGSLNGSSTPDDEYCWQRPEDMDYPRKTISMFQGADLAGEMAAALASASIVFQDDAAYSKKLKKGAQTVFEFARDAGKRKPYSRGEPYTEPFYNSTGYYDEYMWGATWLYYATGNSSYISLATNPSIFKNSKAYFLTPQFSVLSWDNKLPAAMLLLTRFRMFLNPGYPYEDMLQMYHNVTSLTMCSYLHHYKVFNRTRGGLIQLNKGQPRSLQYVANAAFMASLFADYMQGVGVPGWYCGSTYFPVSVLKKFATSQVDYILGKNPMKMSYIVGFGNKFPRHVHHRGASIPNDHKHHSCTGGWKWRDTSNNNPNTITGAMVGGPDRFDQFHDSRKNYNFTEPTLAGNAGIVAALISLTSTTGSSVIDRNTIFSAIPPLRPQSPPPPPPWKPIKT
;
A
#
# COMPACT_ATOMS: atom_id res chain seq x y z
N GLY A 1 -6.69 -1.20 -19.41
CA GLY A 1 -8.03 -1.78 -19.57
C GLY A 1 -8.94 -0.81 -20.31
N LYS A 2 -10.26 -1.04 -20.33
CA LYS A 2 -11.23 -0.11 -20.93
C LYS A 2 -11.53 1.05 -19.99
N LEU A 3 -11.11 2.27 -20.33
CA LEU A 3 -11.31 3.45 -19.49
C LEU A 3 -12.75 3.95 -19.55
N GLY A 4 -13.22 4.55 -18.46
CA GLY A 4 -14.55 5.14 -18.37
C GLY A 4 -14.67 6.44 -19.18
N LYS A 5 -15.91 6.84 -19.50
CA LYS A 5 -16.19 8.10 -20.22
C LYS A 5 -15.74 9.35 -19.45
N SER A 6 -15.63 9.24 -18.13
CA SER A 6 -15.16 10.29 -17.22
C SER A 6 -13.63 10.30 -17.02
N ASN A 7 -12.85 9.64 -17.90
CA ASN A 7 -11.40 9.66 -17.82
C ASN A 7 -10.87 11.10 -17.90
N GLY A 8 -10.29 11.60 -16.80
CA GLY A 8 -9.72 12.95 -16.71
C GLY A 8 -8.30 13.07 -17.30
N ILE A 9 -7.73 11.97 -17.83
CA ILE A 9 -6.35 11.95 -18.34
C ILE A 9 -6.38 11.90 -19.88
N ALA A 10 -6.28 13.07 -20.52
CA ALA A 10 -6.44 13.22 -21.98
C ALA A 10 -5.44 12.43 -22.83
N TRP A 11 -4.28 12.07 -22.28
CA TRP A 11 -3.23 11.32 -22.96
C TRP A 11 -3.27 9.81 -22.69
N ARG A 12 -4.35 9.31 -22.06
CA ARG A 12 -4.57 7.87 -21.80
C ARG A 12 -5.80 7.35 -22.51
N GLY A 13 -5.67 6.17 -23.08
CA GLY A 13 -6.72 5.45 -23.81
C GLY A 13 -6.92 4.03 -23.31
N ASN A 14 -7.73 3.27 -24.04
CA ASN A 14 -7.93 1.85 -23.76
C ASN A 14 -6.64 1.08 -24.07
N SER A 15 -6.23 0.20 -23.15
CA SER A 15 -4.99 -0.57 -23.27
C SER A 15 -5.11 -1.97 -22.66
N GLY A 16 -4.28 -2.92 -23.09
CA GLY A 16 -4.25 -4.28 -22.53
C GLY A 16 -5.63 -4.94 -22.51
N LEU A 17 -6.32 -4.89 -23.66
CA LEU A 17 -7.68 -5.40 -23.81
C LEU A 17 -7.74 -6.91 -24.02
N ASP A 18 -6.60 -7.52 -24.35
CA ASP A 18 -6.44 -8.97 -24.52
C ASP A 18 -5.76 -9.63 -23.31
N ASP A 19 -5.48 -8.85 -22.26
CA ASP A 19 -4.86 -9.33 -21.03
C ASP A 19 -5.68 -10.49 -20.45
N GLY A 20 -5.05 -11.64 -20.22
CA GLY A 20 -5.70 -12.83 -19.66
C GLY A 20 -6.52 -13.66 -20.64
N ASN A 21 -6.50 -13.38 -21.96
CA ASN A 21 -7.14 -14.26 -22.96
C ASN A 21 -6.52 -15.67 -23.00
N ASP A 22 -5.30 -15.83 -22.47
CA ASP A 22 -4.60 -17.10 -22.28
C ASP A 22 -5.05 -17.86 -21.01
N THR A 23 -6.14 -17.44 -20.36
CA THR A 23 -6.62 -18.00 -19.09
C THR A 23 -8.06 -18.53 -19.17
N ASP A 24 -8.48 -19.21 -18.11
CA ASP A 24 -9.85 -19.66 -17.84
C ASP A 24 -10.81 -18.54 -17.39
N VAL A 25 -10.37 -17.28 -17.28
CA VAL A 25 -11.23 -16.15 -16.91
C VAL A 25 -11.99 -15.66 -18.13
N LYS A 26 -13.32 -15.88 -18.16
CA LYS A 26 -14.19 -15.37 -19.22
C LYS A 26 -14.12 -13.84 -19.27
N GLY A 27 -13.69 -13.29 -20.41
CA GLY A 27 -13.50 -11.84 -20.60
C GLY A 27 -12.13 -11.32 -20.17
N GLY A 28 -11.21 -12.21 -19.77
CA GLY A 28 -9.82 -11.90 -19.48
C GLY A 28 -9.58 -11.16 -18.16
N LEU A 29 -8.32 -10.79 -17.94
CA LEU A 29 -7.80 -9.99 -16.84
C LEU A 29 -7.61 -8.53 -17.31
N VAL A 30 -8.67 -7.95 -17.86
CA VAL A 30 -8.70 -6.57 -18.34
C VAL A 30 -9.04 -5.62 -17.18
N GLY A 31 -8.28 -4.55 -17.01
CA GLY A 31 -8.43 -3.60 -15.90
C GLY A 31 -7.14 -3.44 -15.10
N GLY A 32 -7.26 -3.06 -13.83
CA GLY A 32 -6.13 -2.92 -12.92
C GLY A 32 -5.21 -1.76 -13.27
N TYR A 33 -4.08 -1.70 -12.57
CA TYR A 33 -3.06 -0.67 -12.74
C TYR A 33 -1.79 -1.26 -13.35
N TYR A 34 -1.11 -0.46 -14.16
CA TYR A 34 0.31 -0.71 -14.42
C TYR A 34 1.12 -0.31 -13.20
N ASP A 35 2.21 -1.00 -12.96
CA ASP A 35 2.95 -0.87 -11.70
C ASP A 35 3.78 0.42 -11.63
N ALA A 36 4.57 0.71 -12.66
CA ALA A 36 5.55 1.79 -12.60
C ALA A 36 5.62 2.58 -13.92
N GLY A 37 6.81 2.73 -14.50
CA GLY A 37 7.01 3.30 -15.83
C GLY A 37 6.74 2.31 -16.97
N ASP A 38 6.44 1.08 -16.60
CA ASP A 38 6.26 -0.11 -17.40
C ASP A 38 4.79 -0.41 -17.67
N ASN A 39 4.51 -1.44 -18.46
CA ASN A 39 3.14 -1.86 -18.74
C ASN A 39 2.83 -3.22 -18.09
N THR A 40 3.63 -3.67 -17.12
CA THR A 40 3.38 -4.90 -16.37
C THR A 40 2.36 -4.64 -15.26
N LYS A 41 1.47 -5.62 -15.02
CA LYS A 41 0.57 -5.62 -13.87
C LYS A 41 1.13 -6.56 -12.81
N PHE A 42 1.93 -6.04 -11.88
CA PHE A 42 2.39 -6.81 -10.72
C PHE A 42 1.34 -6.77 -9.62
N HIS A 43 0.73 -7.92 -9.29
CA HIS A 43 -0.42 -7.93 -8.37
C HIS A 43 -0.02 -7.72 -6.91
N PHE A 44 1.23 -8.01 -6.53
CA PHE A 44 1.70 -7.85 -5.15
C PHE A 44 1.81 -6.37 -4.73
N PRO A 45 2.59 -5.51 -5.41
CA PRO A 45 2.61 -4.07 -5.13
C PRO A 45 1.25 -3.39 -5.41
N MET A 46 0.46 -3.88 -6.37
CA MET A 46 -0.89 -3.37 -6.61
C MET A 46 -1.81 -3.62 -5.41
N SER A 47 -1.80 -4.85 -4.87
CA SER A 47 -2.59 -5.19 -3.69
C SER A 47 -2.16 -4.34 -2.49
N PHE A 48 -0.85 -4.19 -2.27
CA PHE A 48 -0.30 -3.30 -1.24
C PHE A 48 -0.80 -1.86 -1.38
N ALA A 49 -0.78 -1.31 -2.59
CA ALA A 49 -1.26 0.04 -2.86
C ALA A 49 -2.75 0.19 -2.53
N MET A 50 -3.58 -0.79 -2.88
CA MET A 50 -5.02 -0.76 -2.57
C MET A 50 -5.27 -0.86 -1.07
N THR A 51 -4.48 -1.66 -0.34
CA THR A 51 -4.57 -1.73 1.13
C THR A 51 -4.16 -0.39 1.77
N MET A 52 -3.06 0.22 1.31
CA MET A 52 -2.59 1.52 1.82
C MET A 52 -3.58 2.66 1.58
N LEU A 53 -4.16 2.75 0.37
CA LEU A 53 -5.20 3.72 0.06
C LEU A 53 -6.44 3.49 0.93
N SER A 54 -6.91 2.24 1.03
CA SER A 54 -8.06 1.90 1.87
C SER A 54 -7.80 2.25 3.34
N TRP A 55 -6.61 1.93 3.86
CA TRP A 55 -6.23 2.28 5.21
C TRP A 55 -6.26 3.79 5.44
N SER A 56 -5.67 4.58 4.53
CA SER A 56 -5.68 6.04 4.65
C SER A 56 -7.10 6.64 4.66
N VAL A 57 -8.02 6.09 3.85
CA VAL A 57 -9.43 6.52 3.83
C VAL A 57 -10.13 6.15 5.12
N LEU A 58 -9.86 4.96 5.69
CA LEU A 58 -10.45 4.52 6.95
C LEU A 58 -10.00 5.37 8.14
N GLU A 59 -8.76 5.86 8.14
CA GLU A 59 -8.23 6.70 9.21
C GLU A 59 -8.66 8.17 9.07
N TYR A 60 -8.72 8.69 7.84
CA TYR A 60 -8.85 10.12 7.55
C TYR A 60 -10.02 10.47 6.63
N LYS A 61 -11.12 9.72 6.71
CA LYS A 61 -12.34 9.94 5.91
C LYS A 61 -12.77 11.40 5.86
N ASP A 62 -12.86 12.06 7.02
CA ASP A 62 -13.30 13.46 7.12
C ASP A 62 -12.37 14.41 6.37
N LYS A 63 -11.06 14.14 6.36
CA LYS A 63 -10.10 14.96 5.62
C LYS A 63 -10.24 14.77 4.11
N TYR A 64 -10.45 13.54 3.65
CA TYR A 64 -10.75 13.27 2.24
C TYR A 64 -12.05 13.95 1.79
N MET A 65 -13.07 13.95 2.63
CA MET A 65 -14.34 14.65 2.35
C MET A 65 -14.13 16.17 2.28
N ALA A 66 -13.40 16.74 3.23
CA ALA A 66 -13.09 18.18 3.24
C ALA A 66 -12.27 18.63 2.02
N LEU A 67 -11.45 17.75 1.45
CA LEU A 67 -10.68 18.00 0.22
C LEU A 67 -11.46 17.68 -1.07
N ASN A 68 -12.70 17.18 -0.97
CA ASN A 68 -13.47 16.68 -2.10
C ASN A 68 -12.77 15.54 -2.88
N GLU A 69 -11.94 14.76 -2.20
CA GLU A 69 -11.16 13.65 -2.78
C GLU A 69 -11.65 12.26 -2.31
N TYR A 70 -12.67 12.21 -1.45
CA TYR A 70 -13.21 10.95 -0.92
C TYR A 70 -13.73 10.02 -2.02
N GLU A 71 -14.65 10.50 -2.86
CA GLU A 71 -15.23 9.67 -3.94
C GLU A 71 -14.21 9.33 -5.03
N HIS A 72 -13.30 10.25 -5.35
CA HIS A 72 -12.22 9.98 -6.29
C HIS A 72 -11.29 8.87 -5.76
N THR A 73 -10.85 8.96 -4.50
CA THR A 73 -10.01 7.94 -3.87
C THR A 73 -10.72 6.59 -3.80
N ARG A 74 -12.02 6.57 -3.50
CA ARG A 74 -12.84 5.35 -3.56
C ARG A 74 -12.87 4.77 -4.97
N GLN A 75 -13.06 5.57 -6.01
CA GLN A 75 -13.03 5.07 -7.39
C GLN A 75 -11.69 4.43 -7.75
N LEU A 76 -10.57 4.98 -7.26
CA LEU A 76 -9.24 4.37 -7.44
C LEU A 76 -9.14 3.01 -6.75
N ILE A 77 -9.57 2.92 -5.48
CA ILE A 77 -9.60 1.66 -4.74
C ILE A 77 -10.48 0.65 -5.47
N LYS A 78 -11.68 1.06 -5.88
CA LYS A 78 -12.65 0.21 -6.58
C LYS A 78 -12.08 -0.35 -7.88
N TRP A 79 -11.38 0.48 -8.66
CA TRP A 79 -10.75 0.05 -9.92
C TRP A 79 -9.73 -1.07 -9.69
N GLY A 80 -8.91 -0.96 -8.64
CA GLY A 80 -7.97 -1.99 -8.25
C GLY A 80 -8.66 -3.24 -7.71
N THR A 81 -9.65 -3.11 -6.82
CA THR A 81 -10.31 -4.27 -6.20
C THR A 81 -11.24 -5.01 -7.15
N ASP A 82 -11.90 -4.32 -8.08
CA ASP A 82 -12.63 -4.96 -9.17
C ASP A 82 -11.71 -5.85 -10.00
N TYR A 83 -10.49 -5.38 -10.28
CA TYR A 83 -9.48 -6.15 -10.99
C TYR A 83 -8.94 -7.32 -10.16
N LEU A 84 -8.59 -7.12 -8.88
CA LEU A 84 -8.10 -8.20 -8.02
C LEU A 84 -9.13 -9.31 -7.85
N LEU A 85 -10.43 -9.02 -7.88
CA LEU A 85 -11.47 -10.05 -7.88
C LEU A 85 -11.44 -10.92 -9.16
N LEU A 86 -10.92 -10.43 -10.28
CA LEU A 86 -10.77 -11.22 -11.51
C LEU A 86 -9.59 -12.21 -11.42
N THR A 87 -8.62 -11.96 -10.54
CA THR A 87 -7.35 -12.70 -10.55
C THR A 87 -7.43 -14.04 -9.80
N PHE A 88 -8.63 -14.46 -9.41
CA PHE A 88 -8.96 -15.77 -8.86
C PHE A 88 -10.48 -16.01 -8.96
N ASN A 89 -10.93 -17.25 -8.74
CA ASN A 89 -12.37 -17.53 -8.70
C ASN A 89 -13.00 -17.01 -7.40
N ASN A 90 -13.37 -15.72 -7.38
CA ASN A 90 -13.96 -15.05 -6.21
C ASN A 90 -15.36 -15.55 -5.82
N SER A 91 -16.02 -16.33 -6.68
CA SER A 91 -17.30 -16.98 -6.39
C SER A 91 -17.14 -18.32 -5.66
N ALA A 92 -15.95 -18.91 -5.70
CA ALA A 92 -15.68 -20.18 -5.01
C ALA A 92 -15.45 -19.99 -3.51
N THR A 93 -15.70 -21.04 -2.74
CA THR A 93 -15.31 -21.12 -1.33
C THR A 93 -13.83 -21.48 -1.17
N LYS A 94 -13.33 -22.41 -2.00
CA LYS A 94 -11.94 -22.82 -2.02
C LYS A 94 -11.38 -22.70 -3.44
N ILE A 95 -10.15 -22.21 -3.55
CA ILE A 95 -9.42 -22.09 -4.81
C ILE A 95 -8.11 -22.84 -4.73
N ASN A 96 -7.56 -23.22 -5.87
CA ASN A 96 -6.27 -23.90 -5.98
C ASN A 96 -5.22 -23.09 -6.75
N LYS A 97 -5.61 -21.95 -7.33
CA LYS A 97 -4.84 -21.11 -8.24
C LYS A 97 -5.23 -19.64 -8.08
N ILE A 98 -4.24 -18.76 -8.23
CA ILE A 98 -4.38 -17.32 -8.41
C ILE A 98 -3.55 -16.88 -9.61
N TYR A 99 -3.85 -15.74 -10.23
CA TYR A 99 -2.94 -15.10 -11.18
C TYR A 99 -2.11 -14.05 -10.46
N ALA A 100 -0.80 -14.09 -10.66
CA ALA A 100 0.15 -13.22 -9.96
C ALA A 100 0.54 -11.98 -10.76
N GLN A 101 0.45 -12.07 -12.08
CA GLN A 101 0.97 -11.05 -12.97
C GLN A 101 0.36 -11.15 -14.37
N VAL A 102 0.24 -10.03 -15.06
CA VAL A 102 -0.03 -9.97 -16.51
C VAL A 102 1.01 -9.10 -17.20
N GLY A 103 1.62 -9.63 -18.25
CA GLY A 103 2.81 -9.04 -18.88
C GLY A 103 4.06 -9.30 -18.06
N GLY A 104 5.15 -8.62 -18.41
CA GLY A 104 6.46 -8.78 -17.79
C GLY A 104 7.56 -8.92 -18.81
N SER A 105 8.78 -9.07 -18.32
CA SER A 105 9.96 -9.30 -19.13
C SER A 105 10.83 -10.38 -18.52
N LEU A 106 11.60 -11.07 -19.36
CA LEU A 106 12.69 -11.92 -18.91
C LEU A 106 13.96 -11.08 -18.81
N ASN A 107 14.74 -11.30 -17.76
CA ASN A 107 16.03 -10.63 -17.64
C ASN A 107 16.93 -10.95 -18.86
N GLY A 108 17.37 -9.91 -19.58
CA GLY A 108 18.17 -10.04 -20.78
C GLY A 108 17.42 -10.55 -22.01
N SER A 109 16.08 -10.45 -22.02
CA SER A 109 15.25 -10.86 -23.15
C SER A 109 15.71 -10.22 -24.47
N SER A 110 15.80 -11.06 -25.52
CA SER A 110 16.08 -10.66 -26.89
C SER A 110 14.83 -10.70 -27.78
N THR A 111 13.67 -10.96 -27.19
CA THR A 111 12.37 -11.02 -27.88
C THR A 111 11.45 -9.92 -27.36
N PRO A 112 10.52 -9.40 -28.18
CA PRO A 112 9.58 -8.38 -27.75
C PRO A 112 8.82 -8.74 -26.47
N ASP A 113 9.02 -7.94 -25.43
CA ASP A 113 8.35 -7.98 -24.14
C ASP A 113 8.40 -6.60 -23.46
N ASP A 114 7.97 -6.51 -22.20
CA ASP A 114 7.74 -5.22 -21.54
C ASP A 114 9.00 -4.36 -21.38
N GLU A 115 10.17 -4.94 -21.09
CA GLU A 115 11.43 -4.18 -20.98
C GLU A 115 12.17 -4.06 -22.31
N TYR A 116 11.99 -5.00 -23.24
CA TYR A 116 12.55 -4.91 -24.59
C TYR A 116 11.89 -3.78 -25.41
N CYS A 117 10.59 -3.54 -25.18
CA CYS A 117 9.80 -2.53 -25.88
C CYS A 117 9.62 -1.25 -25.06
N TRP A 118 9.72 -0.09 -25.73
CA TRP A 118 9.35 1.21 -25.13
C TRP A 118 8.06 1.75 -25.78
N GLN A 119 6.92 1.15 -25.44
CA GLN A 119 5.63 1.49 -26.03
C GLN A 119 4.66 2.12 -25.04
N ARG A 120 3.80 3.02 -25.55
CA ARG A 120 2.62 3.45 -24.79
C ARG A 120 1.76 2.23 -24.48
N PRO A 121 1.04 2.21 -23.35
CA PRO A 121 0.11 1.13 -23.07
C PRO A 121 -0.87 0.83 -24.21
N GLU A 122 -1.33 1.87 -24.91
CA GLU A 122 -2.30 1.80 -26.00
C GLU A 122 -1.71 1.21 -27.30
N ASP A 123 -0.38 1.18 -27.42
CA ASP A 123 0.37 0.73 -28.61
C ASP A 123 1.02 -0.65 -28.42
N MET A 124 0.83 -1.32 -27.28
CA MET A 124 1.48 -2.61 -27.02
C MET A 124 1.07 -3.66 -28.06
N ASP A 125 2.05 -4.22 -28.75
CA ASP A 125 1.88 -5.27 -29.77
C ASP A 125 2.66 -6.56 -29.46
N TYR A 126 3.37 -6.60 -28.32
CA TYR A 126 4.08 -7.79 -27.83
C TYR A 126 3.17 -8.70 -26.97
N PRO A 127 3.47 -10.00 -26.86
CA PRO A 127 2.73 -10.92 -26.00
C PRO A 127 2.75 -10.49 -24.53
N ARG A 128 1.58 -10.45 -23.89
CA ARG A 128 1.41 -10.10 -22.48
C ARG A 128 1.00 -11.32 -21.67
N LYS A 129 1.97 -12.20 -21.41
CA LYS A 129 1.77 -13.48 -20.73
C LYS A 129 1.11 -13.32 -19.35
N THR A 130 0.14 -14.18 -19.04
CA THR A 130 -0.39 -14.28 -17.68
C THR A 130 0.39 -15.29 -16.85
N ILE A 131 0.84 -14.90 -15.66
CA ILE A 131 1.53 -15.79 -14.72
C ILE A 131 0.52 -16.37 -13.74
N SER A 132 0.29 -17.68 -13.83
CA SER A 132 -0.57 -18.43 -12.91
C SER A 132 0.26 -19.07 -11.80
N MET A 133 -0.27 -19.04 -10.58
CA MET A 133 0.39 -19.56 -9.40
C MET A 133 -0.51 -20.53 -8.64
N PHE A 134 0.05 -21.69 -8.27
CA PHE A 134 -0.61 -22.68 -7.43
C PHE A 134 -0.07 -22.68 -6.00
N GLN A 135 0.86 -21.78 -5.69
CA GLN A 135 1.42 -21.48 -4.37
C GLN A 135 1.81 -20.00 -4.39
N GLY A 136 1.75 -19.29 -3.26
CA GLY A 136 1.95 -17.83 -3.25
C GLY A 136 1.26 -17.21 -2.06
N ALA A 137 1.67 -17.62 -0.87
CA ALA A 137 1.00 -17.29 0.38
C ALA A 137 1.06 -15.80 0.73
N ASP A 138 2.16 -15.16 0.37
CA ASP A 138 2.43 -13.73 0.46
C ASP A 138 1.46 -12.93 -0.41
N LEU A 139 1.47 -13.14 -1.72
CA LEU A 139 0.59 -12.43 -2.65
C LEU A 139 -0.88 -12.62 -2.25
N ALA A 140 -1.28 -13.85 -1.97
CA ALA A 140 -2.64 -14.16 -1.56
C ALA A 140 -3.03 -13.48 -0.24
N GLY A 141 -2.10 -13.38 0.72
CA GLY A 141 -2.31 -12.67 1.97
C GLY A 141 -2.46 -11.16 1.77
N GLU A 142 -1.69 -10.55 0.88
CA GLU A 142 -1.84 -9.12 0.56
C GLU A 142 -3.11 -8.84 -0.25
N MET A 143 -3.49 -9.70 -1.20
CA MET A 143 -4.78 -9.61 -1.89
C MET A 143 -5.95 -9.68 -0.90
N ALA A 144 -5.86 -10.55 0.11
CA ALA A 144 -6.86 -10.62 1.17
C ALA A 144 -6.94 -9.31 1.96
N ALA A 145 -5.80 -8.73 2.31
CA ALA A 145 -5.73 -7.44 3.02
C ALA A 145 -6.35 -6.30 2.19
N ALA A 146 -6.05 -6.23 0.90
CA ALA A 146 -6.59 -5.24 -0.03
C ALA A 146 -8.12 -5.33 -0.12
N LEU A 147 -8.65 -6.54 -0.32
CA LEU A 147 -10.09 -6.76 -0.43
C LEU A 147 -10.80 -6.56 0.91
N ALA A 148 -10.21 -7.01 2.02
CA ALA A 148 -10.80 -6.85 3.36
C ALA A 148 -10.85 -5.37 3.77
N SER A 149 -9.75 -4.63 3.66
CA SER A 149 -9.71 -3.20 3.99
C SER A 149 -10.68 -2.38 3.11
N ALA A 150 -10.69 -2.62 1.79
CA ALA A 150 -11.62 -1.97 0.88
C ALA A 150 -13.09 -2.30 1.22
N SER A 151 -13.38 -3.52 1.69
CA SER A 151 -14.76 -3.87 2.07
C SER A 151 -15.33 -3.01 3.20
N ILE A 152 -14.46 -2.48 4.06
CA ILE A 152 -14.84 -1.54 5.14
C ILE A 152 -15.05 -0.14 4.54
N VAL A 153 -14.19 0.29 3.61
CA VAL A 153 -14.35 1.57 2.87
C VAL A 153 -15.70 1.64 2.15
N PHE A 154 -16.16 0.52 1.58
CA PHE A 154 -17.42 0.40 0.85
C PHE A 154 -18.57 -0.18 1.69
N GLN A 155 -18.53 -0.08 3.02
CA GLN A 155 -19.60 -0.64 3.87
C GLN A 155 -21.00 -0.06 3.58
N ASP A 156 -21.07 1.13 2.99
CA ASP A 156 -22.28 1.79 2.50
C ASP A 156 -22.86 1.15 1.22
N ASP A 157 -22.04 0.46 0.43
CA ASP A 157 -22.47 -0.45 -0.63
C ASP A 157 -22.43 -1.89 -0.12
N ALA A 158 -23.53 -2.33 0.50
CA ALA A 158 -23.61 -3.63 1.15
C ALA A 158 -23.32 -4.81 0.20
N ALA A 159 -23.71 -4.71 -1.07
CA ALA A 159 -23.50 -5.77 -2.05
C ALA A 159 -22.01 -5.87 -2.42
N TYR A 160 -21.38 -4.73 -2.69
CA TYR A 160 -19.96 -4.69 -3.03
C TYR A 160 -19.07 -5.04 -1.84
N SER A 161 -19.34 -4.49 -0.65
CA SER A 161 -18.65 -4.86 0.60
C SER A 161 -18.73 -6.35 0.88
N LYS A 162 -19.91 -6.98 0.72
CA LYS A 162 -20.06 -8.43 0.89
C LYS A 162 -19.24 -9.22 -0.12
N LYS A 163 -19.21 -8.79 -1.39
CA LYS A 163 -18.40 -9.41 -2.45
C LYS A 163 -16.90 -9.35 -2.11
N LEU A 164 -16.41 -8.19 -1.68
CA LEU A 164 -15.02 -7.99 -1.28
C LEU A 164 -14.65 -8.86 -0.06
N LYS A 165 -15.49 -8.89 0.99
CA LYS A 165 -15.27 -9.76 2.16
C LYS A 165 -15.19 -11.23 1.75
N LYS A 166 -16.11 -11.69 0.91
CA LYS A 166 -16.11 -13.08 0.44
C LYS A 166 -14.82 -13.40 -0.32
N GLY A 167 -14.41 -12.53 -1.25
CA GLY A 167 -13.16 -12.68 -2.00
C GLY A 167 -11.94 -12.70 -1.08
N ALA A 168 -11.87 -11.80 -0.09
CA ALA A 168 -10.79 -11.73 0.88
C ALA A 168 -10.66 -13.03 1.70
N GLN A 169 -11.78 -13.57 2.18
CA GLN A 169 -11.80 -14.84 2.91
C GLN A 169 -11.32 -16.00 2.02
N THR A 170 -11.84 -16.12 0.80
CA THR A 170 -11.47 -17.18 -0.15
C THR A 170 -9.98 -17.16 -0.49
N VAL A 171 -9.39 -15.99 -0.78
CA VAL A 171 -7.97 -15.90 -1.14
C VAL A 171 -7.05 -16.06 0.08
N PHE A 172 -7.49 -15.66 1.28
CA PHE A 172 -6.74 -15.91 2.51
C PHE A 172 -6.74 -17.39 2.92
N GLU A 173 -7.83 -18.11 2.69
CA GLU A 173 -7.87 -19.56 2.86
C GLU A 173 -6.83 -20.25 1.96
N PHE A 174 -6.69 -19.81 0.70
CA PHE A 174 -5.61 -20.27 -0.18
C PHE A 174 -4.22 -19.91 0.37
N ALA A 175 -4.03 -18.70 0.89
CA ALA A 175 -2.75 -18.27 1.48
C ALA A 175 -2.31 -19.15 2.66
N ARG A 176 -3.28 -19.63 3.45
CA ARG A 176 -3.06 -20.38 4.70
C ARG A 176 -2.99 -21.90 4.51
N ASP A 177 -3.47 -22.42 3.39
CA ASP A 177 -3.38 -23.85 3.04
C ASP A 177 -1.93 -24.32 3.07
N ALA A 178 -1.67 -25.42 3.79
CA ALA A 178 -0.31 -25.92 4.03
C ALA A 178 0.42 -26.29 2.73
N GLY A 179 -0.30 -26.76 1.71
CA GLY A 179 0.27 -27.10 0.40
C GLY A 179 0.57 -25.89 -0.49
N LYS A 180 0.28 -24.67 -0.01
CA LYS A 180 0.39 -23.41 -0.76
C LYS A 180 1.45 -22.45 -0.22
N ARG A 181 2.17 -22.84 0.85
CA ARG A 181 3.09 -21.98 1.63
C ARG A 181 4.48 -21.83 1.01
N LYS A 182 4.52 -21.16 -0.14
CA LYS A 182 5.76 -20.73 -0.81
C LYS A 182 5.62 -19.25 -1.19
N PRO A 183 6.71 -18.46 -1.15
CA PRO A 183 6.68 -17.13 -1.75
C PRO A 183 6.32 -17.20 -3.23
N TYR A 184 5.44 -16.32 -3.70
CA TYR A 184 4.92 -16.36 -5.06
C TYR A 184 6.03 -16.15 -6.11
N SER A 185 7.05 -15.36 -5.80
CA SER A 185 8.15 -15.02 -6.71
C SER A 185 9.17 -16.15 -6.87
N ARG A 186 9.27 -17.09 -5.92
CA ARG A 186 10.43 -17.99 -5.83
C ARG A 186 10.52 -18.94 -7.04
N GLY A 187 11.58 -18.76 -7.82
CA GLY A 187 11.87 -19.54 -9.03
C GLY A 187 11.00 -19.14 -10.23
N GLU A 188 10.31 -18.00 -10.16
CA GLU A 188 9.51 -17.48 -11.27
C GLU A 188 10.26 -16.34 -11.99
N PRO A 189 10.78 -16.57 -13.21
CA PRO A 189 11.70 -15.65 -13.86
C PRO A 189 11.07 -14.32 -14.33
N TYR A 190 9.76 -14.23 -14.51
CA TYR A 190 9.08 -12.97 -14.87
C TYR A 190 8.79 -12.06 -13.68
N THR A 191 8.96 -12.57 -12.45
CA THR A 191 8.54 -11.89 -11.21
C THR A 191 9.71 -11.69 -10.27
N GLU A 192 10.52 -12.72 -10.03
CA GLU A 192 11.62 -12.71 -9.06
C GLU A 192 12.62 -11.56 -9.27
N PRO A 193 13.02 -11.20 -10.51
CA PRO A 193 13.95 -10.08 -10.72
C PRO A 193 13.39 -8.70 -10.34
N PHE A 194 12.05 -8.57 -10.25
CA PHE A 194 11.36 -7.29 -10.08
C PHE A 194 10.79 -7.14 -8.67
N TYR A 195 9.91 -8.06 -8.30
CA TYR A 195 9.16 -8.06 -7.04
C TYR A 195 9.41 -9.36 -6.28
N ASN A 196 10.68 -9.57 -5.88
CA ASN A 196 11.03 -10.74 -5.09
C ASN A 196 10.44 -10.65 -3.67
N SER A 197 9.68 -11.66 -3.29
CA SER A 197 9.17 -11.78 -1.93
C SER A 197 10.17 -12.43 -0.98
N THR A 198 10.33 -11.83 0.20
CA THR A 198 11.23 -12.33 1.25
C THR A 198 10.57 -13.24 2.28
N GLY A 199 9.24 -13.34 2.28
CA GLY A 199 8.48 -14.08 3.29
C GLY A 199 6.97 -14.01 3.04
N TYR A 200 6.19 -14.69 3.88
CA TYR A 200 4.71 -14.65 3.85
C TYR A 200 4.07 -14.54 5.24
N TYR A 201 4.89 -14.53 6.30
CA TYR A 201 4.38 -14.59 7.68
C TYR A 201 3.87 -13.23 8.15
N ASP A 202 4.43 -12.15 7.64
CA ASP A 202 3.93 -10.81 7.85
C ASP A 202 2.64 -10.56 7.09
N GLU A 203 2.45 -11.13 5.89
CA GLU A 203 1.16 -11.11 5.19
C GLU A 203 0.09 -11.92 5.92
N TYR A 204 0.46 -12.99 6.64
CA TYR A 204 -0.49 -13.69 7.50
C TYR A 204 -0.98 -12.81 8.64
N MET A 205 -0.08 -12.07 9.29
CA MET A 205 -0.44 -11.15 10.38
C MET A 205 -1.26 -9.98 9.84
N TRP A 206 -0.82 -9.39 8.73
CA TRP A 206 -1.47 -8.27 8.05
C TRP A 206 -2.87 -8.62 7.53
N GLY A 207 -2.97 -9.68 6.72
CA GLY A 207 -4.23 -10.14 6.14
C GLY A 207 -5.23 -10.61 7.20
N ALA A 208 -4.78 -11.32 8.24
CA ALA A 208 -5.64 -11.70 9.35
C ALA A 208 -6.16 -10.48 10.12
N THR A 209 -5.32 -9.46 10.34
CA THR A 209 -5.76 -8.23 11.02
C THR A 209 -6.86 -7.52 10.24
N TRP A 210 -6.68 -7.35 8.93
CA TRP A 210 -7.71 -6.73 8.07
C TRP A 210 -8.98 -7.57 7.96
N LEU A 211 -8.88 -8.89 7.86
CA LEU A 211 -10.03 -9.78 7.87
C LEU A 211 -10.79 -9.74 9.19
N TYR A 212 -10.09 -9.63 10.32
CA TYR A 212 -10.74 -9.44 11.61
C TYR A 212 -11.55 -8.13 11.63
N TYR A 213 -10.95 -7.02 11.18
CA TYR A 213 -11.63 -5.73 11.12
C TYR A 213 -12.83 -5.72 10.17
N ALA A 214 -12.74 -6.44 9.05
CA ALA A 214 -13.82 -6.52 8.07
C ALA A 214 -14.97 -7.45 8.48
N THR A 215 -14.71 -8.48 9.30
CA THR A 215 -15.67 -9.57 9.55
C THR A 215 -16.09 -9.73 11.01
N GLY A 216 -15.31 -9.21 11.96
CA GLY A 216 -15.49 -9.48 13.39
C GLY A 216 -15.18 -10.93 13.81
N ASN A 217 -14.73 -11.80 12.88
CA ASN A 217 -14.49 -13.20 13.17
C ASN A 217 -13.22 -13.37 14.03
N SER A 218 -13.39 -13.86 15.26
CA SER A 218 -12.32 -13.98 16.26
C SER A 218 -11.21 -14.97 15.88
N SER A 219 -11.45 -15.87 14.91
CA SER A 219 -10.40 -16.77 14.41
C SER A 219 -9.24 -15.99 13.76
N TYR A 220 -9.53 -14.85 13.13
CA TYR A 220 -8.51 -14.03 12.49
C TYR A 220 -7.65 -13.25 13.49
N ILE A 221 -8.25 -12.62 14.52
CA ILE A 221 -7.44 -11.96 15.56
C ILE A 221 -6.62 -12.98 16.33
N SER A 222 -7.17 -14.17 16.61
CA SER A 222 -6.44 -15.26 17.26
C SER A 222 -5.25 -15.73 16.43
N LEU A 223 -5.34 -15.67 15.10
CA LEU A 223 -4.21 -15.93 14.20
C LEU A 223 -3.21 -14.77 14.20
N ALA A 224 -3.66 -13.52 14.11
CA ALA A 224 -2.81 -12.33 14.10
C ALA A 224 -2.03 -12.14 15.41
N THR A 225 -2.57 -12.61 16.53
CA THR A 225 -1.90 -12.62 17.84
C THR A 225 -1.31 -13.98 18.18
N ASN A 226 -1.16 -14.90 17.22
CA ASN A 226 -0.57 -16.21 17.52
C ASN A 226 0.95 -16.07 17.73
N PRO A 227 1.50 -16.53 18.88
CA PRO A 227 2.95 -16.43 19.15
C PRO A 227 3.85 -17.06 18.09
N SER A 228 3.37 -18.10 17.39
CA SER A 228 4.12 -18.75 16.31
C SER A 228 4.20 -17.88 15.05
N ILE A 229 3.15 -17.13 14.73
CA ILE A 229 3.17 -16.17 13.62
C ILE A 229 4.14 -15.03 13.95
N PHE A 230 4.09 -14.51 15.17
CA PHE A 230 5.04 -13.51 15.65
C PHE A 230 6.50 -13.98 15.55
N LYS A 231 6.79 -15.19 16.03
CA LYS A 231 8.14 -15.77 15.96
C LYS A 231 8.61 -15.98 14.51
N ASN A 232 7.80 -16.60 13.67
CA ASN A 232 8.19 -16.94 12.30
C ASN A 232 8.27 -15.74 11.37
N SER A 233 7.48 -14.70 11.64
CA SER A 233 7.56 -13.41 10.96
C SER A 233 8.79 -12.59 11.37
N LYS A 234 9.59 -13.06 12.34
CA LYS A 234 10.78 -12.36 12.85
C LYS A 234 10.48 -11.02 13.50
N ALA A 235 9.24 -10.77 13.91
CA ALA A 235 8.82 -9.50 14.50
C ALA A 235 9.51 -9.15 15.84
N TYR A 236 10.10 -10.13 16.54
CA TYR A 236 10.93 -9.87 17.73
C TYR A 236 12.36 -9.40 17.40
N PHE A 237 12.84 -9.62 16.17
CA PHE A 237 14.15 -9.13 15.75
C PHE A 237 14.02 -7.65 15.43
N LEU A 238 14.31 -6.82 16.43
CA LEU A 238 14.35 -5.34 16.36
C LEU A 238 15.51 -4.85 15.47
N THR A 239 15.52 -5.26 14.20
CA THR A 239 16.52 -4.86 13.21
C THR A 239 15.93 -3.80 12.28
N PRO A 240 16.76 -2.90 11.73
CA PRO A 240 16.30 -1.87 10.81
C PRO A 240 15.48 -2.42 9.65
N GLN A 241 15.84 -3.59 9.10
CA GLN A 241 15.13 -4.20 7.97
C GLN A 241 13.65 -4.48 8.25
N PHE A 242 13.32 -5.07 9.41
CA PHE A 242 11.94 -5.43 9.75
C PHE A 242 11.11 -4.22 10.22
N SER A 243 11.74 -3.07 10.49
CA SER A 243 11.07 -1.83 10.92
C SER A 243 10.64 -0.90 9.77
N VAL A 244 10.92 -1.30 8.51
CA VAL A 244 10.61 -0.50 7.32
C VAL A 244 9.44 -1.09 6.55
N LEU A 245 8.32 -0.37 6.51
CA LEU A 245 7.13 -0.74 5.75
C LEU A 245 7.41 -0.67 4.24
N SER A 246 7.05 -1.73 3.52
CA SER A 246 7.11 -1.78 2.06
C SER A 246 6.05 -2.70 1.48
N TRP A 247 5.98 -2.77 0.16
CA TRP A 247 5.20 -3.78 -0.55
C TRP A 247 5.65 -5.22 -0.26
N ASP A 248 6.83 -5.45 0.32
CA ASP A 248 7.37 -6.78 0.69
C ASP A 248 7.32 -7.04 2.20
N ASN A 249 7.44 -6.01 3.04
CA ASN A 249 7.45 -6.14 4.50
C ASN A 249 6.30 -5.34 5.15
N LYS A 250 5.30 -6.04 5.67
CA LYS A 250 4.10 -5.44 6.31
C LYS A 250 4.18 -5.43 7.83
N LEU A 251 5.20 -6.06 8.43
CA LEU A 251 5.36 -6.16 9.88
C LEU A 251 5.09 -4.87 10.65
N PRO A 252 5.76 -3.73 10.35
CA PRO A 252 5.58 -2.53 11.15
C PRO A 252 4.15 -1.99 11.04
N ALA A 253 3.52 -2.10 9.87
CA ALA A 253 2.13 -1.69 9.66
C ALA A 253 1.13 -2.59 10.37
N ALA A 254 1.30 -3.91 10.27
CA ALA A 254 0.45 -4.89 10.95
C ALA A 254 0.53 -4.74 12.48
N MET A 255 1.72 -4.50 13.04
CA MET A 255 1.88 -4.22 14.48
C MET A 255 1.25 -2.88 14.88
N LEU A 256 1.30 -1.86 14.02
CA LEU A 256 0.62 -0.58 14.29
C LEU A 256 -0.91 -0.72 14.28
N LEU A 257 -1.48 -1.50 13.37
CA LEU A 257 -2.92 -1.82 13.40
C LEU A 257 -3.28 -2.58 14.69
N LEU A 258 -2.52 -3.61 15.06
CA LEU A 258 -2.79 -4.34 16.32
C LEU A 258 -2.59 -3.46 17.56
N THR A 259 -1.66 -2.50 17.50
CA THR A 259 -1.51 -1.45 18.51
C THR A 259 -2.75 -0.56 18.58
N ARG A 260 -3.34 -0.20 17.45
CA ARG A 260 -4.62 0.51 17.38
C ARG A 260 -5.71 -0.27 18.11
N PHE A 261 -5.86 -1.56 17.79
CA PHE A 261 -6.85 -2.42 18.42
C PHE A 261 -6.70 -2.44 19.95
N ARG A 262 -5.46 -2.56 20.45
CA ARG A 262 -5.15 -2.48 21.88
C ARG A 262 -5.55 -1.13 22.48
N MET A 263 -5.15 -0.02 21.84
CA MET A 263 -5.35 1.32 22.39
C MET A 263 -6.81 1.74 22.42
N PHE A 264 -7.59 1.42 21.38
CA PHE A 264 -8.97 1.90 21.24
C PHE A 264 -10.02 0.93 21.80
N LEU A 265 -9.83 -0.38 21.62
CA LEU A 265 -10.83 -1.36 22.07
C LEU A 265 -10.44 -2.07 23.37
N ASN A 266 -9.14 -2.10 23.71
CA ASN A 266 -8.61 -2.73 24.93
C ASN A 266 -9.25 -4.09 25.23
N PRO A 267 -9.00 -5.10 24.37
CA PRO A 267 -9.71 -6.38 24.42
C PRO A 267 -9.38 -7.25 25.64
N GLY A 268 -8.24 -7.02 26.30
CA GLY A 268 -7.77 -7.85 27.41
C GLY A 268 -7.40 -9.28 26.99
N TYR A 269 -7.56 -10.22 27.92
CA TYR A 269 -7.27 -11.64 27.70
C TYR A 269 -8.18 -12.25 26.61
N PRO A 270 -7.68 -13.13 25.72
CA PRO A 270 -6.34 -13.72 25.68
C PRO A 270 -5.32 -12.95 24.81
N TYR A 271 -5.66 -11.76 24.34
CA TYR A 271 -4.87 -11.07 23.31
C TYR A 271 -3.83 -10.09 23.90
N GLU A 272 -4.05 -9.62 25.12
CA GLU A 272 -3.29 -8.52 25.72
C GLU A 272 -1.77 -8.71 25.69
N ASP A 273 -1.24 -9.88 26.05
CA ASP A 273 0.22 -10.12 26.11
C ASP A 273 0.90 -9.85 24.76
N MET A 274 0.31 -10.37 23.68
CA MET A 274 0.83 -10.19 22.33
C MET A 274 0.59 -8.78 21.81
N LEU A 275 -0.56 -8.18 22.12
CA LEU A 275 -0.86 -6.81 21.74
C LEU A 275 0.07 -5.80 22.44
N GLN A 276 0.41 -6.03 23.70
CA GLN A 276 1.39 -5.23 24.44
C GLN A 276 2.77 -5.33 23.78
N MET A 277 3.15 -6.54 23.36
CA MET A 277 4.41 -6.76 22.64
C MET A 277 4.43 -5.99 21.31
N TYR A 278 3.36 -6.05 20.52
CA TYR A 278 3.24 -5.27 19.28
C TYR A 278 3.31 -3.76 19.53
N HIS A 279 2.67 -3.27 20.59
CA HIS A 279 2.75 -1.86 20.99
C HIS A 279 4.19 -1.45 21.37
N ASN A 280 4.93 -2.31 22.07
CA ASN A 280 6.32 -2.06 22.42
C ASN A 280 7.22 -2.02 21.17
N VAL A 281 7.08 -2.97 20.25
CA VAL A 281 7.85 -2.99 18.99
C VAL A 281 7.49 -1.81 18.09
N THR A 282 6.21 -1.43 18.04
CA THR A 282 5.76 -0.21 17.35
C THR A 282 6.42 1.02 17.94
N SER A 283 6.42 1.16 19.27
CA SER A 283 7.09 2.27 19.97
C SER A 283 8.59 2.34 19.64
N LEU A 284 9.29 1.20 19.64
CA LEU A 284 10.71 1.12 19.27
C LEU A 284 10.95 1.45 17.79
N THR A 285 10.05 1.05 16.90
CA THR A 285 10.07 1.45 15.49
C THR A 285 10.01 2.96 15.36
N MET A 286 9.13 3.63 16.11
CA MET A 286 9.04 5.10 16.11
C MET A 286 10.31 5.76 16.67
N CYS A 287 10.92 5.17 17.71
CA CYS A 287 12.22 5.61 18.22
C CYS A 287 13.31 5.51 17.15
N SER A 288 13.31 4.46 16.34
CA SER A 288 14.33 4.24 15.30
C SER A 288 14.36 5.36 14.24
N TYR A 289 13.24 6.04 14.02
CA TYR A 289 13.15 7.17 13.09
C TYR A 289 13.81 8.44 13.64
N LEU A 290 13.99 8.55 14.95
CA LEU A 290 14.58 9.74 15.57
C LEU A 290 16.09 9.75 15.36
N HIS A 291 16.61 10.90 14.93
CA HIS A 291 18.04 11.09 14.69
C HIS A 291 18.90 10.82 15.94
N HIS A 292 18.34 11.03 17.12
CA HIS A 292 18.98 10.78 18.41
C HIS A 292 19.55 9.36 18.54
N TYR A 293 18.83 8.33 18.05
CA TYR A 293 19.22 6.93 18.21
C TYR A 293 20.14 6.39 17.11
N LYS A 294 20.34 7.15 16.03
CA LYS A 294 21.25 6.78 14.91
C LYS A 294 21.00 5.38 14.33
N VAL A 295 19.76 4.87 14.39
CA VAL A 295 19.40 3.56 13.82
C VAL A 295 19.42 3.60 12.29
N PHE A 296 18.93 4.69 11.71
CA PHE A 296 19.00 4.97 10.29
C PHE A 296 19.90 6.17 10.00
N ASN A 297 20.69 6.05 8.94
CA ASN A 297 21.46 7.18 8.40
C ASN A 297 20.53 8.26 7.84
N ARG A 298 21.05 9.47 7.71
CA ARG A 298 20.39 10.57 7.02
C ARG A 298 21.33 11.19 5.99
N THR A 299 20.76 11.69 4.89
CA THR A 299 21.48 12.53 3.95
C THR A 299 21.83 13.88 4.61
N ARG A 300 22.67 14.70 3.96
CA ARG A 300 23.00 16.04 4.47
C ARG A 300 21.77 16.95 4.50
N GLY A 301 20.85 16.76 3.55
CA GLY A 301 19.55 17.43 3.49
C GLY A 301 18.52 16.93 4.51
N GLY A 302 18.82 15.89 5.30
CA GLY A 302 17.96 15.39 6.37
C GLY A 302 17.01 14.26 6.00
N LEU A 303 17.07 13.73 4.77
CA LEU A 303 16.28 12.59 4.33
C LEU A 303 16.74 11.31 5.05
N ILE A 304 15.81 10.57 5.64
CA ILE A 304 16.10 9.29 6.29
C ILE A 304 16.39 8.17 5.28
N GLN A 305 17.43 7.38 5.50
CA GLN A 305 17.89 6.32 4.60
C GLN A 305 17.40 4.93 5.06
N LEU A 306 16.12 4.65 4.81
CA LEU A 306 15.45 3.40 5.25
C LEU A 306 15.85 2.17 4.43
N ASN A 307 16.33 2.36 3.20
CA ASN A 307 16.81 1.32 2.30
C ASN A 307 18.34 1.25 2.23
N LYS A 308 19.04 1.59 3.34
CA LYS A 308 20.51 1.56 3.44
C LYS A 308 21.23 2.39 2.37
N GLY A 309 20.61 3.48 1.92
CA GLY A 309 21.19 4.41 0.94
C GLY A 309 21.15 3.90 -0.50
N GLN A 310 20.38 2.85 -0.79
CA GLN A 310 20.10 2.39 -2.14
C GLN A 310 19.16 3.36 -2.88
N PRO A 311 19.03 3.27 -4.22
CA PRO A 311 18.09 4.09 -4.98
C PRO A 311 16.61 3.86 -4.65
N ARG A 312 15.72 4.70 -5.19
CA ARG A 312 14.25 4.62 -5.00
C ARG A 312 13.82 4.70 -3.53
N SER A 313 14.45 5.59 -2.78
CA SER A 313 14.29 5.69 -1.33
C SER A 313 12.94 6.28 -0.89
N LEU A 314 12.32 7.14 -1.72
CA LEU A 314 11.17 7.94 -1.30
C LEU A 314 9.92 7.13 -0.94
N GLN A 315 9.71 5.95 -1.54
CA GLN A 315 8.59 5.07 -1.16
C GLN A 315 8.64 4.69 0.33
N TYR A 316 9.83 4.37 0.85
CA TYR A 316 10.02 3.97 2.24
C TYR A 316 9.88 5.17 3.17
N VAL A 317 10.38 6.33 2.72
CA VAL A 317 10.30 7.59 3.46
C VAL A 317 8.86 8.04 3.62
N ALA A 318 8.06 7.97 2.55
CA ALA A 318 6.64 8.28 2.58
C ALA A 318 5.89 7.34 3.55
N ASN A 319 6.14 6.03 3.46
CA ASN A 319 5.56 5.05 4.37
C ASN A 319 5.93 5.33 5.84
N ALA A 320 7.21 5.64 6.14
CA ALA A 320 7.63 5.95 7.50
C ALA A 320 7.02 7.26 8.03
N ALA A 321 6.87 8.28 7.17
CA ALA A 321 6.19 9.52 7.53
C ALA A 321 4.72 9.27 7.89
N PHE A 322 4.01 8.47 7.09
CA PHE A 322 2.65 8.04 7.39
C PHE A 322 2.55 7.28 8.72
N MET A 323 3.40 6.26 8.91
CA MET A 323 3.43 5.44 10.13
C MET A 323 3.67 6.27 11.40
N ALA A 324 4.62 7.20 11.36
CA ALA A 324 4.93 8.10 12.49
C ALA A 324 3.78 9.06 12.78
N SER A 325 3.20 9.64 11.73
CA SER A 325 2.06 10.56 11.83
C SER A 325 0.84 9.86 12.43
N LEU A 326 0.54 8.64 11.96
CA LEU A 326 -0.61 7.85 12.40
C LEU A 326 -0.47 7.35 13.84
N PHE A 327 0.71 6.90 14.26
CA PHE A 327 0.93 6.51 15.65
C PHE A 327 0.79 7.69 16.62
N ALA A 328 1.25 8.88 16.21
CA ALA A 328 1.00 10.11 16.97
C ALA A 328 -0.49 10.40 17.11
N ASP A 329 -1.26 10.20 16.04
CA ASP A 329 -2.71 10.38 16.05
C ASP A 329 -3.44 9.35 16.93
N TYR A 330 -2.96 8.11 16.98
CA TYR A 330 -3.50 7.10 17.90
C TYR A 330 -3.33 7.52 19.35
N MET A 331 -2.12 7.97 19.72
CA MET A 331 -1.83 8.46 21.07
C MET A 331 -2.71 9.66 21.44
N GLN A 332 -2.81 10.65 20.55
CA GLN A 332 -3.73 11.78 20.73
C GLN A 332 -5.19 11.31 20.86
N GLY A 333 -5.59 10.33 20.06
CA GLY A 333 -6.91 9.73 20.07
C GLY A 333 -7.31 9.14 21.42
N VAL A 334 -6.36 8.60 22.18
CA VAL A 334 -6.61 8.04 23.51
C VAL A 334 -6.13 8.95 24.66
N GLY A 335 -5.78 10.21 24.37
CA GLY A 335 -5.35 11.18 25.39
C GLY A 335 -3.94 10.93 25.95
N VAL A 336 -3.09 10.19 25.23
CA VAL A 336 -1.70 9.94 25.59
C VAL A 336 -0.81 11.03 24.94
N PRO A 337 -0.09 11.86 25.72
CA PRO A 337 0.63 13.03 25.19
C PRO A 337 1.98 12.71 24.52
N GLY A 338 2.47 11.47 24.63
CA GLY A 338 3.76 11.06 24.11
C GLY A 338 4.09 9.61 24.47
N TRP A 339 5.31 9.17 24.15
CA TRP A 339 5.78 7.81 24.43
C TRP A 339 7.23 7.85 24.91
N TYR A 340 7.68 6.70 25.43
CA TYR A 340 9.05 6.53 25.91
C TYR A 340 9.89 5.77 24.89
N CYS A 341 11.12 6.23 24.72
CA CYS A 341 12.19 5.53 24.02
C CYS A 341 13.28 5.20 25.04
N GLY A 342 13.19 4.00 25.64
CA GLY A 342 13.97 3.68 26.83
C GLY A 342 13.55 4.57 28.00
N SER A 343 14.51 5.28 28.62
CA SER A 343 14.25 6.22 29.71
C SER A 343 13.83 7.63 29.26
N THR A 344 13.89 7.92 27.95
CA THR A 344 13.63 9.27 27.43
C THR A 344 12.19 9.42 26.96
N TYR A 345 11.49 10.43 27.48
CA TYR A 345 10.13 10.78 27.06
C TYR A 345 10.15 11.70 25.83
N PHE A 346 9.30 11.41 24.85
CA PHE A 346 9.08 12.26 23.68
C PHE A 346 7.59 12.62 23.54
N PRO A 347 7.23 13.91 23.39
CA PRO A 347 5.86 14.29 23.10
C PRO A 347 5.46 13.87 21.67
N VAL A 348 4.17 13.59 21.44
CA VAL A 348 3.64 13.18 20.11
C VAL A 348 4.03 14.13 18.97
N SER A 349 4.23 15.42 19.28
CA SER A 349 4.66 16.44 18.32
C SER A 349 6.00 16.14 17.65
N VAL A 350 6.87 15.34 18.28
CA VAL A 350 8.16 14.93 17.70
C VAL A 350 7.96 14.03 16.48
N LEU A 351 6.99 13.10 16.51
CA LEU A 351 6.69 12.25 15.35
C LEU A 351 6.03 13.04 14.24
N LYS A 352 5.11 13.95 14.57
CA LYS A 352 4.52 14.86 13.58
C LYS A 352 5.59 15.71 12.90
N LYS A 353 6.53 16.29 13.66
CA LYS A 353 7.68 17.03 13.10
C LYS A 353 8.57 16.17 12.21
N PHE A 354 8.84 14.92 12.61
CA PHE A 354 9.58 13.98 11.77
C PHE A 354 8.82 13.74 10.45
N ALA A 355 7.55 13.34 10.51
CA ALA A 355 6.73 13.07 9.33
C ALA A 355 6.65 14.29 8.40
N THR A 356 6.35 15.48 8.95
CA THR A 356 6.37 16.75 8.19
C THR A 356 7.71 17.00 7.55
N SER A 357 8.84 16.81 8.26
CA SER A 357 10.17 17.04 7.67
C SER A 357 10.46 16.16 6.46
N GLN A 358 9.97 14.92 6.47
CA GLN A 358 10.19 13.98 5.37
C GLN A 358 9.28 14.29 4.17
N VAL A 359 8.03 14.65 4.43
CA VAL A 359 7.10 15.10 3.36
C VAL A 359 7.54 16.44 2.78
N ASP A 360 7.95 17.41 3.61
CA ASP A 360 8.52 18.69 3.15
C ASP A 360 9.75 18.46 2.26
N TYR A 361 10.63 17.51 2.62
CA TYR A 361 11.76 17.14 1.79
C TYR A 361 11.29 16.64 0.41
N ILE A 362 10.30 15.76 0.35
CA ILE A 362 9.70 15.26 -0.91
C ILE A 362 9.09 16.41 -1.71
N LEU A 363 8.45 17.38 -1.05
CA LEU A 363 7.74 18.48 -1.69
C LEU A 363 8.64 19.65 -2.14
N GLY A 364 9.89 19.74 -1.67
CA GLY A 364 10.86 20.73 -2.17
C GLY A 364 11.86 21.27 -1.17
N LYS A 365 11.71 20.99 0.13
CA LYS A 365 12.62 21.42 1.20
C LYS A 365 13.84 20.50 1.28
N ASN A 366 14.57 20.42 0.19
CA ASN A 366 15.77 19.60 0.02
C ASN A 366 16.89 20.42 -0.63
N PRO A 367 18.15 19.93 -0.61
CA PRO A 367 19.29 20.65 -1.19
C PRO A 367 19.13 21.01 -2.68
N MET A 368 18.36 20.22 -3.43
CA MET A 368 18.08 20.46 -4.86
C MET A 368 17.02 21.55 -5.10
N LYS A 369 16.35 22.02 -4.03
CA LYS A 369 15.23 22.98 -4.04
C LYS A 369 14.18 22.62 -5.09
N MET A 370 13.84 21.32 -5.17
CA MET A 370 12.93 20.79 -6.18
C MET A 370 11.95 19.82 -5.54
N SER A 371 10.69 19.85 -5.98
CA SER A 371 9.76 18.79 -5.65
C SER A 371 10.20 17.48 -6.32
N TYR A 372 9.95 16.37 -5.65
CA TYR A 372 10.00 15.03 -6.23
C TYR A 372 8.60 14.50 -6.60
N ILE A 373 7.58 15.36 -6.52
CA ILE A 373 6.23 15.12 -7.06
C ILE A 373 6.11 15.86 -8.40
N VAL A 374 5.83 15.11 -9.46
CA VAL A 374 5.69 15.65 -10.81
C VAL A 374 4.50 16.62 -10.87
N GLY A 375 4.73 17.83 -11.40
CA GLY A 375 3.71 18.86 -11.52
C GLY A 375 3.44 19.68 -10.24
N PHE A 376 4.17 19.44 -9.15
CA PHE A 376 4.03 20.20 -7.90
C PHE A 376 5.21 21.16 -7.69
N GLY A 377 4.91 22.39 -7.27
CA GLY A 377 5.90 23.44 -7.05
C GLY A 377 6.53 23.99 -8.34
N ASN A 378 7.51 24.90 -8.19
CA ASN A 378 8.09 25.62 -9.33
C ASN A 378 9.18 24.81 -10.07
N LYS A 379 9.75 23.78 -9.43
CA LYS A 379 10.80 22.93 -9.98
C LYS A 379 10.50 21.48 -9.62
N PHE A 380 10.31 20.64 -10.64
CA PHE A 380 9.95 19.22 -10.51
C PHE A 380 10.54 18.41 -11.69
N PRO A 381 10.61 17.06 -11.62
CA PRO A 381 11.16 16.21 -12.67
C PRO A 381 10.34 16.30 -13.96
N ARG A 382 11.03 16.45 -15.10
CA ARG A 382 10.41 16.53 -16.44
C ARG A 382 10.79 15.35 -17.34
N HIS A 383 11.72 14.51 -16.91
CA HIS A 383 12.22 13.35 -17.67
C HIS A 383 11.91 12.04 -16.92
N VAL A 384 10.63 11.87 -16.56
CA VAL A 384 10.13 10.74 -15.78
C VAL A 384 10.24 9.45 -16.59
N HIS A 385 10.86 8.39 -16.03
CA HIS A 385 10.91 7.05 -16.62
C HIS A 385 9.51 6.44 -16.64
N HIS A 386 8.71 6.80 -17.64
CA HIS A 386 7.33 6.33 -17.78
C HIS A 386 6.92 6.35 -19.26
N ARG A 387 6.65 5.18 -19.84
CA ARG A 387 6.43 5.00 -21.29
C ARG A 387 5.31 5.92 -21.80
N GLY A 388 4.12 5.85 -21.21
CA GLY A 388 2.97 6.70 -21.59
C GLY A 388 3.19 8.20 -21.39
N ALA A 389 4.13 8.60 -20.50
CA ALA A 389 4.41 10.02 -20.26
C ALA A 389 5.43 10.56 -21.28
N SER A 390 6.39 9.72 -21.65
CA SER A 390 7.51 10.05 -22.54
C SER A 390 7.14 10.08 -24.03
N ILE A 391 6.10 9.37 -24.45
CA ILE A 391 5.69 9.25 -25.85
C ILE A 391 4.51 10.19 -26.11
N PRO A 392 4.55 11.06 -27.15
CA PRO A 392 3.46 12.01 -27.42
C PRO A 392 2.12 11.31 -27.67
N ASN A 393 1.03 11.93 -27.25
CA ASN A 393 -0.31 11.50 -27.65
C ASN A 393 -0.71 12.11 -29.00
N ASP A 394 -0.07 11.66 -30.07
CA ASP A 394 -0.23 12.16 -31.45
C ASP A 394 -1.13 11.28 -32.33
N HIS A 395 -1.85 10.33 -31.72
CA HIS A 395 -2.67 9.32 -32.41
C HIS A 395 -1.91 8.48 -33.45
N LYS A 396 -0.57 8.44 -33.40
CA LYS A 396 0.25 7.56 -34.23
C LYS A 396 0.71 6.36 -33.42
N HIS A 397 0.71 5.18 -34.02
CA HIS A 397 1.30 3.99 -33.41
C HIS A 397 2.83 4.13 -33.40
N HIS A 398 3.46 4.05 -32.22
CA HIS A 398 4.91 3.95 -32.08
C HIS A 398 5.30 2.49 -31.84
N SER A 399 6.17 1.94 -32.69
CA SER A 399 6.58 0.53 -32.59
C SER A 399 7.47 0.24 -31.37
N CYS A 400 7.53 -1.04 -30.97
CA CYS A 400 8.31 -1.58 -29.85
C CYS A 400 9.70 -0.95 -29.69
N THR A 401 10.58 -1.10 -30.69
CA THR A 401 11.95 -0.55 -30.63
C THR A 401 12.04 0.90 -31.11
N GLY A 402 11.12 1.34 -31.97
CA GLY A 402 11.05 2.73 -32.42
C GLY A 402 10.75 3.72 -31.28
N GLY A 403 10.09 3.24 -30.22
CA GLY A 403 9.78 4.02 -29.05
C GLY A 403 10.99 4.40 -28.18
N TRP A 404 12.12 3.69 -28.27
CA TRP A 404 13.33 4.02 -27.50
C TRP A 404 13.85 5.44 -27.76
N LYS A 405 13.57 6.01 -28.95
CA LYS A 405 13.88 7.42 -29.24
C LYS A 405 13.25 8.39 -28.22
N TRP A 406 12.07 8.04 -27.68
CA TRP A 406 11.36 8.83 -26.68
C TRP A 406 11.93 8.65 -25.28
N ARG A 407 12.46 7.46 -24.93
CA ARG A 407 13.28 7.31 -23.73
C ARG A 407 14.54 8.18 -23.84
N ASP A 408 15.20 8.13 -24.99
CA ASP A 408 16.59 8.55 -25.16
C ASP A 408 16.78 10.02 -25.55
N THR A 409 15.71 10.69 -26.00
CA THR A 409 15.72 12.14 -26.28
C THR A 409 16.05 12.94 -25.02
N SER A 410 16.57 14.16 -25.19
CA SER A 410 16.79 15.15 -24.12
C SER A 410 15.59 16.07 -23.89
N ASN A 411 14.52 15.95 -24.69
CA ASN A 411 13.32 16.76 -24.53
C ASN A 411 12.53 16.33 -23.29
N ASN A 412 11.79 17.27 -22.69
CA ASN A 412 10.85 16.97 -21.60
C ASN A 412 9.82 15.92 -22.04
N ASN A 413 9.24 15.19 -21.09
CA ASN A 413 8.08 14.34 -21.35
C ASN A 413 6.95 15.18 -21.98
N PRO A 414 6.39 14.77 -23.13
CA PRO A 414 5.29 15.49 -23.78
C PRO A 414 4.01 15.47 -22.94
N ASN A 415 3.81 14.42 -22.12
CA ASN A 415 2.68 14.33 -21.20
C ASN A 415 3.19 14.44 -19.76
N THR A 416 2.59 15.35 -18.98
CA THR A 416 2.91 15.49 -17.56
C THR A 416 2.11 14.46 -16.75
N ILE A 417 2.81 13.53 -16.09
CA ILE A 417 2.21 12.56 -15.17
C ILE A 417 2.03 13.18 -13.77
N THR A 418 1.11 14.14 -13.70
CA THR A 418 0.86 14.95 -12.49
C THR A 418 0.60 14.08 -11.26
N GLY A 419 1.24 14.43 -10.15
CA GLY A 419 1.11 13.75 -8.87
C GLY A 419 2.05 12.56 -8.67
N ALA A 420 2.75 12.10 -9.72
CA ALA A 420 3.66 10.98 -9.60
C ALA A 420 4.88 11.33 -8.73
N MET A 421 5.08 10.57 -7.64
CA MET A 421 6.32 10.60 -6.86
C MET A 421 7.39 9.75 -7.53
N VAL A 422 8.51 10.36 -7.91
CA VAL A 422 9.66 9.66 -8.50
C VAL A 422 10.48 8.92 -7.43
N GLY A 423 11.42 8.06 -7.84
CA GLY A 423 12.31 7.33 -6.94
C GLY A 423 13.13 8.21 -5.97
N GLY A 424 13.47 9.42 -6.40
CA GLY A 424 14.11 10.46 -5.58
C GLY A 424 15.64 10.44 -5.61
N PRO A 425 16.28 11.16 -4.67
CA PRO A 425 17.72 11.39 -4.72
C PRO A 425 18.52 10.18 -4.22
N ASP A 426 19.81 10.22 -4.50
CA ASP A 426 20.78 9.30 -3.91
C ASP A 426 21.09 9.65 -2.44
N ARG A 427 21.99 8.87 -1.82
CA ARG A 427 22.43 9.07 -0.43
C ARG A 427 23.16 10.39 -0.16
N PHE A 428 23.47 11.18 -1.19
CA PHE A 428 24.15 12.48 -1.12
C PHE A 428 23.26 13.65 -1.53
N ASP A 429 21.92 13.45 -1.52
CA ASP A 429 20.92 14.44 -1.94
C ASP A 429 21.03 14.83 -3.43
N GLN A 430 21.74 14.06 -4.26
CA GLN A 430 21.84 14.33 -5.70
C GLN A 430 20.68 13.67 -6.44
N PHE A 431 20.14 14.37 -7.44
CA PHE A 431 19.06 13.86 -8.28
C PHE A 431 19.36 14.11 -9.75
N HIS A 432 19.25 13.06 -10.56
CA HIS A 432 19.46 13.12 -12.00
C HIS A 432 18.13 12.92 -12.73
N ASP A 433 17.57 14.02 -13.26
CA ASP A 433 16.34 14.01 -14.04
C ASP A 433 16.58 13.46 -15.45
N SER A 434 16.62 12.14 -15.58
CA SER A 434 16.80 11.43 -16.85
C SER A 434 15.90 10.20 -16.92
N ARG A 435 15.21 10.03 -18.06
CA ARG A 435 14.40 8.84 -18.35
C ARG A 435 15.20 7.56 -18.38
N LYS A 436 16.50 7.61 -18.69
CA LYS A 436 17.35 6.40 -18.68
C LYS A 436 17.63 5.91 -17.27
N ASN A 437 17.45 6.77 -16.26
CA ASN A 437 17.85 6.50 -14.90
C ASN A 437 16.63 6.23 -14.01
N TYR A 438 16.02 5.06 -14.19
CA TYR A 438 14.85 4.61 -13.43
C TYR A 438 15.05 4.70 -11.91
N ASN A 439 16.29 4.61 -11.43
CA ASN A 439 16.65 4.69 -10.02
C ASN A 439 16.24 6.01 -9.36
N PHE A 440 16.18 7.09 -10.14
CA PHE A 440 15.80 8.42 -9.68
C PHE A 440 14.41 8.80 -10.18
N THR A 441 14.09 8.50 -11.44
CA THR A 441 12.94 9.10 -12.14
C THR A 441 11.75 8.16 -12.32
N GLU A 442 11.82 6.91 -11.89
CA GLU A 442 10.69 5.98 -12.00
C GLU A 442 9.71 6.14 -10.82
N PRO A 443 8.43 6.47 -11.09
CA PRO A 443 7.37 6.38 -10.09
C PRO A 443 6.84 4.96 -10.00
N THR A 444 6.39 4.54 -8.80
CA THR A 444 5.74 3.24 -8.60
C THR A 444 4.38 3.40 -7.92
N LEU A 445 3.45 2.49 -8.20
CA LEU A 445 2.13 2.46 -7.60
C LEU A 445 2.21 2.34 -6.07
N ALA A 446 3.07 1.44 -5.57
CA ALA A 446 3.30 1.26 -4.14
C ALA A 446 3.84 2.53 -3.46
N GLY A 447 4.77 3.24 -4.09
CA GLY A 447 5.30 4.50 -3.57
C GLY A 447 4.26 5.62 -3.55
N ASN A 448 3.43 5.71 -4.60
CA ASN A 448 2.39 6.73 -4.69
C ASN A 448 1.25 6.51 -3.68
N ALA A 449 0.88 5.26 -3.38
CA ALA A 449 -0.07 4.98 -2.30
C ALA A 449 0.46 5.44 -0.92
N GLY A 450 1.76 5.23 -0.67
CA GLY A 450 2.42 5.69 0.56
C GLY A 450 2.42 7.21 0.72
N ILE A 451 2.74 7.96 -0.33
CA ILE A 451 2.76 9.44 -0.25
C ILE A 451 1.35 10.03 -0.12
N VAL A 452 0.33 9.44 -0.77
CA VAL A 452 -1.07 9.84 -0.56
C VAL A 452 -1.46 9.68 0.91
N ALA A 453 -1.14 8.53 1.51
CA ALA A 453 -1.40 8.26 2.93
C ALA A 453 -0.65 9.25 3.85
N ALA A 454 0.63 9.54 3.55
CA ALA A 454 1.41 10.50 4.31
C ALA A 454 0.85 11.92 4.23
N LEU A 455 0.49 12.39 3.03
CA LEU A 455 -0.07 13.72 2.80
C LEU A 455 -1.37 13.91 3.60
N ILE A 456 -2.34 13.00 3.46
CA ILE A 456 -3.62 13.13 4.16
C ILE A 456 -3.47 13.10 5.68
N SER A 457 -2.52 12.30 6.20
CA SER A 457 -2.25 12.25 7.65
C SER A 457 -1.75 13.58 8.22
N LEU A 458 -1.09 14.40 7.41
CA LEU A 458 -0.51 15.69 7.80
C LEU A 458 -1.37 16.89 7.41
N THR A 459 -2.39 16.70 6.56
CA THR A 459 -3.35 17.76 6.26
C THR A 459 -4.09 18.18 7.52
N SER A 460 -4.11 19.49 7.78
CA SER A 460 -4.91 20.11 8.84
C SER A 460 -6.21 20.64 8.23
N THR A 461 -7.35 20.17 8.71
CA THR A 461 -8.68 20.69 8.34
C THR A 461 -9.34 21.27 9.59
N THR A 462 -9.90 22.47 9.50
CA THR A 462 -10.61 23.10 10.60
C THR A 462 -11.82 22.27 10.99
N GLY A 463 -11.88 21.77 12.23
CA GLY A 463 -13.05 21.09 12.79
C GLY A 463 -13.11 19.56 12.63
N SER A 464 -12.12 18.90 12.01
CA SER A 464 -12.09 17.43 11.95
C SER A 464 -11.43 16.81 13.18
N SER A 465 -12.00 15.68 13.62
CA SER A 465 -11.32 14.79 14.57
C SER A 465 -9.98 14.32 13.99
N VAL A 466 -8.98 14.10 14.86
CA VAL A 466 -7.61 13.76 14.46
C VAL A 466 -7.58 12.52 13.54
N ILE A 467 -8.45 11.54 13.83
CA ILE A 467 -8.66 10.26 13.13
C ILE A 467 -10.07 9.72 13.40
N ASP A 468 -10.64 8.98 12.46
CA ASP A 468 -11.85 8.17 12.69
C ASP A 468 -11.52 7.01 13.63
N ARG A 469 -12.24 6.88 14.74
CA ARG A 469 -11.99 5.85 15.77
C ARG A 469 -12.82 4.58 15.58
N ASN A 470 -13.93 4.66 14.84
CA ASN A 470 -15.02 3.70 14.90
C ASN A 470 -15.18 2.90 13.61
N THR A 471 -15.07 3.55 12.45
CA THR A 471 -15.42 2.93 11.16
C THR A 471 -14.65 1.63 10.89
N ILE A 472 -13.34 1.62 11.18
CA ILE A 472 -12.49 0.43 11.00
C ILE A 472 -12.88 -0.76 11.90
N PHE A 473 -13.61 -0.53 12.98
CA PHE A 473 -14.05 -1.57 13.92
C PHE A 473 -15.54 -1.87 13.82
N SER A 474 -16.24 -1.37 12.79
CA SER A 474 -17.70 -1.46 12.69
C SER A 474 -18.25 -2.90 12.67
N ALA A 475 -17.45 -3.87 12.22
CA ALA A 475 -17.83 -5.28 12.21
C ALA A 475 -17.45 -6.05 13.50
N ILE A 476 -16.68 -5.45 14.41
CA ILE A 476 -16.25 -6.11 15.64
C ILE A 476 -17.38 -6.07 16.68
N PRO A 477 -17.84 -7.22 17.19
CA PRO A 477 -18.83 -7.24 18.26
C PRO A 477 -18.33 -6.54 19.53
N PRO A 478 -19.23 -5.96 20.36
CA PRO A 478 -18.85 -5.40 21.65
C PRO A 478 -18.06 -6.41 22.49
N LEU A 479 -16.86 -6.03 22.93
CA LEU A 479 -15.93 -6.92 23.65
C LEU A 479 -16.27 -7.10 25.14
N ARG A 480 -17.18 -6.28 25.67
CA ARG A 480 -17.70 -6.38 27.04
C ARG A 480 -19.20 -6.66 27.00
N PRO A 481 -19.76 -7.40 27.98
CA PRO A 481 -21.20 -7.55 28.10
C PRO A 481 -21.85 -6.16 28.17
N GLN A 482 -22.90 -5.92 27.39
CA GLN A 482 -23.73 -4.73 27.58
C GLN A 482 -24.32 -4.78 29.00
N SER A 483 -24.27 -3.67 29.73
CA SER A 483 -24.95 -3.57 31.02
C SER A 483 -26.42 -3.98 30.84
N PRO A 484 -26.99 -4.79 31.75
CA PRO A 484 -28.40 -5.14 31.65
C PRO A 484 -29.24 -3.85 31.66
N PRO A 485 -30.38 -3.82 30.94
CA PRO A 485 -31.28 -2.68 30.98
C PRO A 485 -31.65 -2.35 32.44
N PRO A 486 -31.84 -1.07 32.79
CA PRO A 486 -32.22 -0.69 34.15
C PRO A 486 -33.48 -1.47 34.56
N PRO A 487 -33.56 -1.92 35.83
CA PRO A 487 -34.74 -2.62 36.30
C PRO A 487 -36.00 -1.77 36.06
N PRO A 488 -37.14 -2.38 35.74
CA PRO A 488 -38.38 -1.64 35.55
C PRO A 488 -38.69 -0.77 36.79
N PRO A 489 -39.30 0.42 36.60
CA PRO A 489 -39.64 1.30 37.72
C PRO A 489 -40.44 0.53 38.78
N TRP A 490 -40.01 0.64 40.04
CA TRP A 490 -40.70 0.01 41.17
C TRP A 490 -42.16 0.45 41.20
N LYS A 491 -43.08 -0.52 41.11
CA LYS A 491 -44.52 -0.28 41.31
C LYS A 491 -44.86 -0.59 42.76
N PRO A 492 -45.34 0.38 43.55
CA PRO A 492 -45.86 0.10 44.88
C PRO A 492 -47.00 -0.92 44.78
N ILE A 493 -46.93 -1.95 45.61
CA ILE A 493 -48.04 -2.88 45.81
C ILE A 493 -49.15 -2.06 46.48
N LYS A 494 -50.29 -1.92 45.81
CA LYS A 494 -51.49 -1.38 46.45
C LYS A 494 -51.95 -2.41 47.48
N THR A 495 -51.75 -2.09 48.76
CA THR A 495 -52.36 -2.77 49.90
C THR A 495 -53.85 -2.49 49.95
#